data_AF-A0A945FNP2-F1
#
_entry.id   AF-A0A945FNP2-F1
#
_cell.length_a   1.000
_cell.length_b   1.000
_cell.length_c   1.000
_cell.angle_alpha   90.00
_cell.angle_beta   90.00
_cell.angle_gamma   90.00
#
_symmetry.space_group_name_H-M   'P 1'
#
loop_
_entity.id
_entity.type
_entity.pdbx_description
1 polymer ?
#
loop_
_entity_poly.entity_id
_entity_poly.type
_entity_poly.pdbx_seq_one_letter_code
_entity_poly.pdbx_strand_id
1 'polypeptide(L)'
;MSHWRDWKFFKWGLFGNTWAWFHIAGGAVGAKIAQCFLDEANTLLVMFGLVILWEVFEFILDGGIEGMKKIYGSLERWFYDSLGDVVGAMLMAIVVVL
;
A
#
# COMPACT_ATOMS: atom_id res chain seq x y z
N MET A 1 28.34 -5.41 -8.79
CA MET A 1 27.13 -5.28 -7.94
C MET A 1 25.94 -4.99 -8.84
N SER A 2 25.25 -6.00 -9.39
CA SER A 2 24.24 -5.76 -10.45
C SER A 2 22.97 -6.61 -10.39
N HIS A 3 22.69 -7.30 -9.28
CA HIS A 3 21.51 -8.18 -9.17
C HIS A 3 20.28 -7.45 -8.58
N TRP A 4 20.49 -6.28 -7.96
CA TRP A 4 19.45 -5.55 -7.22
C TRP A 4 18.64 -4.57 -8.07
N ARG A 5 19.01 -4.37 -9.34
CA ARG A 5 18.34 -3.41 -10.22
C ARG A 5 16.98 -3.91 -10.69
N ASP A 6 16.76 -5.22 -10.67
CA ASP A 6 15.56 -5.88 -11.20
C ASP A 6 14.54 -6.24 -10.10
N TRP A 7 14.89 -6.05 -8.82
CA TRP A 7 14.05 -6.40 -7.65
C TRP A 7 13.58 -5.18 -6.88
N LYS A 8 13.28 -4.08 -7.57
CA LYS A 8 12.92 -2.79 -6.94
C LYS A 8 11.66 -2.90 -6.08
N PHE A 9 10.64 -3.63 -6.55
CA PHE A 9 9.43 -3.89 -5.76
C PHE A 9 9.74 -4.62 -4.45
N PHE A 10 10.49 -5.72 -4.49
CA PHE A 10 10.85 -6.45 -3.26
C PHE A 10 11.72 -5.59 -2.34
N LYS A 11 12.68 -4.86 -2.91
CA LYS A 11 13.61 -4.03 -2.14
C LYS A 11 12.92 -2.84 -1.48
N TRP A 12 12.08 -2.12 -2.20
CA TRP A 12 11.49 -0.86 -1.74
C TRP A 12 10.05 -1.01 -1.28
N GLY A 13 9.24 -1.82 -1.93
CA GLY A 13 7.84 -2.05 -1.54
C GLY A 13 7.63 -3.04 -0.40
N LEU A 14 8.53 -4.00 -0.19
CA LEU A 14 8.36 -5.03 0.84
C LEU A 14 9.41 -4.96 1.95
N PHE A 15 10.69 -5.18 1.61
CA PHE A 15 11.75 -5.31 2.62
C PHE A 15 12.29 -3.97 3.11
N GLY A 16 12.14 -2.91 2.31
CA GLY A 16 12.59 -1.55 2.63
C GLY A 16 11.47 -0.59 2.97
N ASN A 17 10.21 -1.01 2.83
CA ASN A 17 9.04 -0.22 3.23
C ASN A 17 8.86 -0.38 4.74
N THR A 18 8.97 0.73 5.47
CA THR A 18 8.86 0.74 6.94
C THR A 18 7.40 0.73 7.42
N TRP A 19 6.47 1.13 6.56
CA TRP A 19 5.05 1.23 6.84
C TRP A 19 4.23 0.05 6.29
N ALA A 20 4.78 -0.78 5.40
CA ALA A 20 4.11 -1.96 4.83
C ALA A 20 3.35 -2.82 5.85
N TRP A 21 3.91 -3.06 7.04
CA TRP A 21 3.22 -3.84 8.08
C TRP A 21 1.93 -3.17 8.58
N PHE A 22 1.90 -1.84 8.66
CA PHE A 22 0.74 -1.05 9.07
C PHE A 22 -0.36 -1.14 8.01
N HIS A 23 0.00 -1.05 6.72
CA HIS A 23 -0.96 -1.21 5.63
C HIS A 23 -1.51 -2.64 5.55
N ILE A 24 -0.66 -3.67 5.75
CA ILE A 24 -1.09 -5.07 5.84
C ILE A 24 -2.11 -5.25 6.98
N ALA A 25 -1.78 -4.75 8.17
CA ALA A 25 -2.68 -4.83 9.33
C ALA A 25 -3.97 -4.04 9.11
N GLY A 26 -3.87 -2.84 8.52
CA GLY A 26 -5.00 -2.00 8.16
C GLY A 26 -5.92 -2.65 7.12
N GLY A 27 -5.35 -3.34 6.14
CA GLY A 27 -6.09 -4.16 5.17
C GLY A 27 -6.91 -5.26 5.85
N ALA A 28 -6.29 -5.99 6.78
CA ALA A 28 -6.96 -7.05 7.54
C ALA A 28 -8.11 -6.52 8.39
N VAL A 29 -7.84 -5.51 9.22
CA VAL A 29 -8.79 -4.93 10.17
C VAL A 29 -9.91 -4.21 9.42
N GLY A 30 -9.56 -3.41 8.42
CA GLY A 30 -10.52 -2.70 7.57
C GLY A 30 -11.46 -3.65 6.85
N ALA A 31 -10.93 -4.73 6.25
CA ALA A 31 -11.75 -5.75 5.60
C ALA A 31 -12.70 -6.43 6.60
N LYS A 32 -12.22 -6.77 7.80
CA LYS A 32 -13.06 -7.41 8.82
C LYS A 32 -14.22 -6.51 9.28
N ILE A 33 -13.95 -5.21 9.43
CA ILE A 33 -14.98 -4.23 9.77
C ILE A 33 -15.97 -4.06 8.62
N ALA A 34 -15.49 -3.97 7.38
CA ALA A 34 -16.33 -3.80 6.19
C ALA A 34 -17.27 -4.99 5.96
N GLN A 35 -16.83 -6.23 6.21
CA GLN A 35 -17.68 -7.43 6.14
C GLN A 35 -18.86 -7.42 7.12
N CYS A 36 -18.85 -6.58 8.16
CA CYS A 36 -20.02 -6.41 9.03
C CYS A 36 -21.20 -5.73 8.30
N PHE A 37 -20.95 -5.10 7.15
CA PHE A 37 -21.93 -4.27 6.44
C PHE A 37 -22.09 -4.62 4.97
N LEU A 38 -21.09 -5.28 4.36
CA LEU A 38 -20.99 -5.53 2.93
C LEU A 38 -20.76 -7.02 2.65
N ASP A 39 -21.16 -7.48 1.47
CA ASP A 39 -20.73 -8.78 0.96
C ASP A 39 -19.23 -8.80 0.61
N GLU A 40 -18.72 -9.98 0.27
CA GLU A 40 -17.30 -10.22 -0.03
C GLU A 40 -16.79 -9.33 -1.18
N ALA A 41 -17.54 -9.27 -2.28
CA ALA A 41 -17.13 -8.52 -3.47
C ALA A 41 -17.10 -7.01 -3.19
N ASN A 42 -18.15 -6.49 -2.54
CA ASN A 42 -18.26 -5.09 -2.17
C ASN A 42 -17.22 -4.70 -1.11
N THR A 43 -16.89 -5.61 -0.18
CA THR A 43 -15.82 -5.40 0.80
C THR A 43 -14.48 -5.20 0.11
N LEU A 44 -14.09 -6.11 -0.80
CA LEU A 44 -12.82 -6.00 -1.52
C LEU A 44 -12.75 -4.75 -2.40
N LEU A 45 -13.86 -4.37 -3.04
CA LEU A 45 -13.94 -3.15 -3.84
C LEU A 45 -13.74 -1.89 -2.98
N VAL A 46 -14.41 -1.82 -1.82
CA VAL A 46 -14.26 -0.70 -0.88
C VAL A 46 -12.84 -0.64 -0.34
N MET A 47 -12.27 -1.78 0.07
CA MET A 47 -10.89 -1.83 0.56
C MET A 47 -9.89 -1.37 -0.50
N PHE A 48 -10.05 -1.80 -1.76
CA PHE A 48 -9.21 -1.34 -2.86
C PHE A 48 -9.30 0.17 -3.07
N GLY A 49 -10.51 0.73 -3.01
CA GLY A 49 -10.70 2.17 -3.07
C GLY A 49 -10.02 2.91 -1.92
N LEU A 50 -10.16 2.43 -0.68
CA LEU A 50 -9.59 3.05 0.51
C LEU A 50 -8.05 3.05 0.49
N VAL A 51 -7.42 1.95 0.09
CA VAL A 51 -5.94 1.89 0.05
C VAL A 51 -5.39 2.81 -1.02
N ILE A 52 -6.02 2.90 -2.20
CA ILE A 52 -5.60 3.87 -3.23
C ILE A 52 -5.79 5.30 -2.75
N LEU A 53 -6.93 5.60 -2.12
CA LEU A 53 -7.21 6.92 -1.59
C LEU A 53 -6.16 7.32 -0.54
N TRP A 54 -5.74 6.38 0.32
CA TRP A 54 -4.69 6.62 1.30
C TRP A 54 -3.37 7.07 0.63
N GLU A 55 -2.89 6.37 -0.39
CA GLU A 55 -1.67 6.76 -1.11
C GLU A 55 -1.78 8.15 -1.77
N VAL A 56 -2.97 8.50 -2.27
CA VAL A 56 -3.23 9.84 -2.81
C VAL A 56 -3.19 10.90 -1.71
N PHE A 57 -3.78 10.60 -0.54
CA PHE A 57 -3.73 11.50 0.61
C PHE A 57 -2.30 11.71 1.09
N GLU A 58 -1.50 10.64 1.22
CA GLU A 58 -0.08 10.75 1.58
C GLU A 58 0.66 11.64 0.59
N PHE A 59 0.51 11.39 -0.72
CA PHE A 59 1.14 12.19 -1.75
C PHE A 59 0.82 13.69 -1.61
N ILE A 60 -0.45 14.04 -1.34
CA ILE A 60 -0.87 15.44 -1.19
C ILE A 60 -0.31 16.05 0.10
N LEU A 61 -0.46 15.36 1.23
CA LEU A 61 -0.09 15.87 2.55
C LEU A 61 1.41 16.09 2.70
N ASP A 62 2.20 15.23 2.08
CA ASP A 62 3.66 15.31 2.14
C ASP A 62 4.26 16.30 1.13
N GLY A 63 3.44 17.01 0.35
CA GLY A 63 3.87 18.10 -0.53
C GLY A 63 4.05 17.69 -2.00
N GLY A 64 3.34 16.67 -2.45
CA GLY A 64 3.33 16.21 -3.83
C GLY A 64 4.69 15.73 -4.31
N ILE A 65 5.02 16.01 -5.58
CA ILE A 65 6.24 15.51 -6.23
C ILE A 65 7.52 15.87 -5.46
N GLU A 66 7.64 17.12 -5.03
CA GLU A 66 8.84 17.60 -4.35
C GLU A 66 8.95 17.04 -2.93
N GLY A 67 7.81 16.87 -2.25
CA GLY A 67 7.68 16.13 -1.01
C GLY A 67 8.20 14.70 -1.12
N MET A 68 7.68 13.95 -2.08
CA MET A 68 8.06 12.56 -2.33
C MET A 68 9.54 12.41 -2.65
N LYS A 69 10.10 13.30 -3.49
CA LYS A 69 11.54 13.30 -3.77
C LYS A 69 12.36 13.59 -2.51
N LYS A 70 11.89 14.47 -1.62
CA LYS A 70 12.59 14.79 -0.36
C LYS A 70 12.57 13.62 0.63
N ILE A 71 11.45 12.93 0.76
CA ILE A 71 11.27 11.82 1.72
C ILE A 71 11.92 10.54 1.20
N TYR A 72 11.56 10.14 -0.02
CA TYR A 72 11.96 8.86 -0.61
C TYR A 72 13.28 8.95 -1.40
N GLY A 73 13.71 10.15 -1.78
CA GLY A 73 14.89 10.38 -2.62
C GLY A 73 14.60 10.27 -4.13
N SER A 74 13.52 9.59 -4.53
CA SER A 74 13.04 9.54 -5.91
C SER A 74 11.55 9.19 -5.98
N LEU A 75 10.87 9.63 -7.05
CA LEU A 75 9.49 9.21 -7.34
C LEU A 75 9.38 7.71 -7.62
N GLU A 76 10.44 7.11 -8.19
CA GLU A 76 10.45 5.67 -8.44
C GLU A 76 10.41 4.88 -7.13
N ARG A 77 11.19 5.29 -6.13
CA ARG A 77 11.17 4.62 -4.82
C ARG A 77 9.81 4.76 -4.16
N TRP A 78 9.26 5.98 -4.13
CA TRP A 78 7.91 6.23 -3.61
C TRP A 78 6.87 5.34 -4.29
N PHE A 79 6.88 5.27 -5.63
CA PHE A 79 5.94 4.42 -6.37
C PHE A 79 6.00 2.95 -5.94
N TYR A 80 7.21 2.39 -5.77
CA TYR A 80 7.35 1.01 -5.31
C TYR A 80 6.97 0.82 -3.84
N ASP A 81 7.19 1.82 -3.00
CA ASP A 81 6.77 1.85 -1.59
C ASP A 81 5.24 1.77 -1.49
N SER A 82 4.54 2.73 -2.11
CA SER A 82 3.08 2.78 -2.24
C SER A 82 2.48 1.53 -2.90
N LEU A 83 3.14 0.99 -3.92
CA LEU A 83 2.69 -0.25 -4.54
C LEU A 83 2.78 -1.43 -3.56
N GLY A 84 3.82 -1.46 -2.72
CA GLY A 84 3.97 -2.42 -1.63
C GLY A 84 2.85 -2.32 -0.62
N ASP A 85 2.48 -1.11 -0.23
CA ASP A 85 1.40 -0.83 0.72
C ASP A 85 0.03 -1.29 0.19
N VAL A 86 -0.29 -0.93 -1.06
CA VAL A 86 -1.54 -1.36 -1.72
C VAL A 86 -1.60 -2.87 -1.85
N VAL A 87 -0.53 -3.51 -2.33
CA VAL A 87 -0.49 -4.97 -2.52
C VAL A 87 -0.58 -5.69 -1.17
N GLY A 88 0.17 -5.22 -0.17
CA GLY A 88 0.17 -5.82 1.17
C GLY A 88 -1.19 -5.73 1.84
N ALA A 89 -1.82 -4.55 1.82
CA ALA A 89 -3.15 -4.34 2.36
C ALA A 89 -4.21 -5.20 1.65
N MET A 90 -4.20 -5.23 0.31
CA MET A 90 -5.17 -6.00 -0.46
C MET A 90 -4.99 -7.51 -0.32
N LEU A 91 -3.75 -8.00 -0.28
CA LEU A 91 -3.48 -9.42 -0.06
C LEU A 91 -4.09 -9.87 1.27
N MET A 92 -3.89 -9.08 2.32
CA MET A 92 -4.43 -9.44 3.63
C MET A 92 -5.95 -9.26 3.71
N ALA A 93 -6.52 -8.26 3.05
CA ALA A 93 -7.97 -8.12 2.92
C ALA A 93 -8.58 -9.35 2.23
N ILE A 94 -7.98 -9.86 1.15
CA ILE A 94 -8.42 -11.08 0.46
C ILE A 94 -8.37 -12.29 1.39
N VAL A 95 -7.28 -12.47 2.13
CA VAL A 95 -7.13 -13.60 3.10
C VAL A 95 -8.14 -13.54 4.23
N VAL A 96 -8.57 -12.35 4.64
CA VAL A 96 -9.60 -12.19 5.68
C VAL A 96 -11.01 -12.41 5.13
N VAL A 97 -11.24 -12.04 3.87
CA VAL A 97 -12.56 -12.08 3.24
C VAL A 97 -12.92 -13.47 2.72
N LEU A 98 -11.96 -14.18 2.13
CA LEU A 98 -12.11 -15.51 1.51
C LEU A 98 -11.59 -16.62 2.42
#